data_AF-A0A4R2N9D7-F1
#
_entry.id   AF-A0A4R2N9D7-F1
#
_cell.length_a   1.000
_cell.length_b   1.000
_cell.length_c   1.000
_cell.angle_alpha   90.00
_cell.angle_beta   90.00
_cell.angle_gamma   90.00
#
_symmetry.space_group_name_H-M   'P 1'
#
loop_
_entity.id
_entity.type
_entity.pdbx_description
1 polymer ?
#
loop_
_entity_poly.entity_id
_entity_poly.type
_entity_poly.pdbx_seq_one_letter_code
_entity_poly.pdbx_strand_id
1 'polypeptide(L)'
;MKKWLFSFSLACFCMLGYQVFRDYQIYRTHLAHIDVILSSPDSERYYQNLTEQNIALTKLIQYNENRLLPNFWQEWYLWRKLSILPILQQPDRHQEMLSLSYKMYEKTNKNFYLWTYCLLLERVEKADLDCYRKSLMELKKQKEYFTRAEYWLMATAVNDVDLELNKSRLLSEQNNLIELVLQDRKQTLRNMFP
;
A
#
# COMPACT_ATOMS: atom_id res chain seq x y z
N MET A 1 -9.08 -6.70 49.10
CA MET A 1 -9.31 -6.19 47.73
C MET A 1 -8.03 -5.88 46.95
N LYS A 2 -7.01 -5.20 47.50
CA LYS A 2 -5.77 -4.83 46.76
C LYS A 2 -4.97 -6.00 46.16
N LYS A 3 -4.83 -7.12 46.88
CA LYS A 3 -4.11 -8.32 46.38
C LYS A 3 -4.79 -8.97 45.16
N TRP A 4 -6.13 -9.00 45.15
CA TRP A 4 -6.92 -9.54 44.04
C TRP A 4 -6.78 -8.70 42.76
N LEU A 5 -6.78 -7.37 42.89
CA LEU A 5 -6.54 -6.48 41.77
C LEU A 5 -5.14 -6.69 41.17
N PHE A 6 -4.12 -6.84 42.01
CA PHE A 6 -2.75 -7.11 41.56
C PHE A 6 -2.64 -8.44 40.81
N SER A 7 -3.20 -9.53 41.37
CA SER A 7 -3.20 -10.85 40.70
C SER A 7 -3.97 -10.83 39.38
N PHE A 8 -5.10 -10.11 39.32
CA PHE A 8 -5.87 -9.95 38.09
C PHE A 8 -5.09 -9.14 37.04
N SER A 9 -4.48 -8.02 37.41
CA SER A 9 -3.65 -7.22 36.50
C SER A 9 -2.45 -8.01 35.96
N LEU A 10 -1.79 -8.80 36.81
CA LEU A 10 -0.67 -9.65 36.40
C LEU A 10 -1.14 -10.74 35.41
N ALA A 11 -2.29 -11.37 35.67
CA ALA A 11 -2.86 -12.36 34.76
C ALA A 11 -3.19 -11.75 33.39
N CYS A 12 -3.82 -10.57 33.38
CA CYS A 12 -4.08 -9.84 32.13
C CYS A 12 -2.77 -9.50 31.39
N PHE A 13 -1.74 -9.04 32.10
CA PHE A 13 -0.43 -8.74 31.50
C PHE A 13 0.23 -9.97 30.88
N CYS A 14 0.21 -11.12 31.56
CA CYS A 14 0.74 -12.37 31.02
C CYS A 14 -0.04 -12.85 29.79
N MET A 15 -1.38 -12.72 29.78
CA MET A 15 -2.19 -13.07 28.61
C MET A 15 -1.89 -12.17 27.42
N LEU A 16 -1.74 -10.85 27.65
CA LEU A 16 -1.33 -9.90 26.61
C LEU A 16 0.07 -10.24 26.07
N GLY A 17 1.03 -10.48 26.97
CA GLY A 17 2.39 -10.87 26.61
C GLY A 17 2.44 -12.17 25.78
N TYR A 18 1.66 -13.17 26.16
CA TYR A 18 1.54 -14.42 25.39
C TYR A 18 0.97 -14.18 23.99
N GLN A 19 -0.07 -13.34 23.86
CA GLN A 19 -0.65 -13.02 22.54
C GLN A 19 0.34 -12.29 21.64
N VAL A 20 1.08 -11.30 22.17
CA VAL A 20 2.11 -10.59 21.42
C VAL A 20 3.22 -11.55 20.97
N PHE A 21 3.67 -12.43 21.86
CA PHE A 21 4.67 -13.44 21.51
C PHE A 21 4.17 -14.40 20.42
N ARG A 22 2.92 -14.87 20.52
CA ARG A 22 2.30 -15.73 19.50
C ARG A 22 2.23 -15.02 18.15
N ASP A 23 1.78 -13.78 18.14
CA ASP A 23 1.67 -12.97 16.91
C ASP A 23 3.06 -12.71 16.28
N TYR A 24 4.09 -12.52 17.11
CA TYR A 24 5.47 -12.41 16.64
C TYR A 24 5.98 -13.70 15.99
N GLN A 25 5.67 -14.88 16.56
CA GLN A 25 6.07 -16.15 15.94
C GLN A 25 5.41 -16.33 14.57
N ILE A 26 4.12 -16.02 14.45
CA ILE A 26 3.41 -16.06 13.15
C ILE A 26 4.07 -15.12 12.15
N TYR A 27 4.32 -13.86 12.53
CA TYR A 27 5.01 -12.89 11.69
C TYR A 27 6.37 -13.42 11.21
N ARG A 28 7.20 -13.93 12.14
CA ARG A 28 8.53 -14.45 11.83
C ARG A 28 8.48 -15.61 10.84
N THR A 29 7.51 -16.51 10.97
CA THR A 29 7.30 -17.62 10.02
C THR A 29 6.97 -17.12 8.62
N HIS A 30 6.07 -16.14 8.50
CA HIS A 30 5.74 -15.55 7.20
C HIS A 30 6.91 -14.80 6.58
N LEU A 31 7.67 -14.06 7.37
CA LEU A 31 8.88 -13.38 6.92
C LEU A 31 9.89 -14.37 6.32
N ALA A 32 10.21 -15.44 7.04
CA ALA A 32 11.14 -16.46 6.56
C ALA A 32 10.66 -17.14 5.27
N HIS A 33 9.36 -17.41 5.15
CA HIS A 33 8.80 -17.98 3.93
C HIS A 33 8.91 -17.01 2.75
N ILE A 34 8.67 -15.71 2.97
CA ILE A 34 8.85 -14.68 1.95
C ILE A 34 10.30 -14.63 1.46
N ASP A 35 11.28 -14.71 2.35
CA ASP A 35 12.70 -14.70 1.97
C ASP A 35 13.04 -15.88 1.06
N VAL A 36 12.50 -17.07 1.36
CA VAL A 36 12.66 -18.26 0.53
C VAL A 36 12.07 -18.06 -0.87
N ILE A 37 10.88 -17.46 -0.98
CA ILE A 37 10.27 -17.15 -2.28
C ILE A 37 11.18 -16.22 -3.09
N LEU A 38 11.64 -15.12 -2.49
CA LEU A 38 12.47 -14.12 -3.18
C LEU A 38 13.83 -14.67 -3.61
N SER A 39 14.34 -15.70 -2.92
CA SER A 39 15.57 -16.40 -3.29
C SER A 39 15.38 -17.51 -4.35
N SER A 40 14.15 -17.78 -4.80
CA SER A 40 13.90 -18.90 -5.72
C SER A 40 14.37 -18.58 -7.14
N PRO A 41 15.28 -19.36 -7.72
CA PRO A 41 15.74 -19.17 -9.11
C PRO A 41 14.73 -19.69 -10.15
N ASP A 42 13.70 -20.44 -9.72
CA ASP A 42 12.68 -21.05 -10.56
C ASP A 42 11.42 -20.18 -10.61
N SER A 43 11.09 -19.69 -11.80
CA SER A 43 9.98 -18.77 -12.01
C SER A 43 8.61 -19.42 -11.74
N GLU A 44 8.39 -20.69 -12.10
CA GLU A 44 7.09 -21.33 -11.90
C GLU A 44 6.82 -21.54 -10.41
N ARG A 45 7.82 -22.05 -9.68
CA ARG A 45 7.76 -22.24 -8.24
C ARG A 45 7.60 -20.92 -7.50
N TYR A 46 8.23 -19.85 -7.99
CA TYR A 46 8.07 -18.49 -7.47
C TYR A 46 6.61 -18.03 -7.51
N TYR A 47 5.93 -18.13 -8.66
CA TYR A 47 4.53 -17.70 -8.81
C TYR A 47 3.55 -18.58 -8.01
N GLN A 48 3.77 -19.89 -7.97
CA GLN A 48 2.97 -20.80 -7.14
C GLN A 48 3.06 -20.42 -5.66
N ASN A 49 4.28 -20.22 -5.14
CA ASN A 49 4.47 -19.84 -3.73
C ASN A 49 3.87 -18.45 -3.42
N LEU A 50 3.96 -17.48 -4.34
CA LEU A 50 3.32 -16.17 -4.16
C LEU A 50 1.79 -16.29 -4.06
N THR A 51 1.20 -17.20 -4.84
CA THR A 51 -0.24 -17.49 -4.80
C THR A 51 -0.63 -18.07 -3.44
N GLU A 52 0.13 -19.04 -2.94
CA GLU A 52 -0.08 -19.61 -1.61
C GLU A 52 0.05 -18.56 -0.50
N GLN A 53 1.06 -17.68 -0.60
CA GLN A 53 1.23 -16.59 0.36
C GLN A 53 0.09 -15.59 0.31
N ASN A 54 -0.44 -15.26 -0.87
CA ASN A 54 -1.61 -14.39 -0.98
C ASN A 54 -2.83 -14.99 -0.26
N ILE A 55 -3.06 -16.30 -0.39
CA ILE A 55 -4.14 -17.01 0.31
C ILE A 55 -3.89 -16.97 1.84
N ALA A 56 -2.67 -17.23 2.28
CA ALA A 56 -2.33 -17.23 3.70
C ALA A 56 -2.49 -15.85 4.34
N LEU A 57 -2.01 -14.79 3.67
CA LEU A 57 -2.17 -13.40 4.10
C LEU A 57 -3.63 -12.99 4.17
N THR A 58 -4.46 -13.44 3.23
CA THR A 58 -5.91 -13.17 3.24
C THR A 58 -6.56 -13.68 4.51
N LYS A 59 -6.29 -14.93 4.89
CA LYS A 59 -6.82 -15.54 6.11
C LYS A 59 -6.34 -14.79 7.36
N LEU A 60 -5.06 -14.39 7.41
CA LEU A 60 -4.51 -13.63 8.52
C LEU A 60 -5.14 -12.24 8.67
N ILE A 61 -5.32 -11.52 7.56
CA ILE A 61 -5.94 -10.19 7.57
C ILE A 61 -7.38 -10.29 8.10
N GLN A 62 -8.17 -11.23 7.58
CA GLN A 62 -9.54 -11.48 8.03
C GLN A 62 -9.60 -11.89 9.50
N TYR A 63 -8.68 -12.76 9.93
CA TYR A 63 -8.57 -13.15 11.33
C TYR A 63 -8.32 -11.92 12.21
N ASN A 64 -7.36 -11.06 11.85
CA ASN A 64 -7.00 -9.89 12.64
C ASN A 64 -8.07 -8.77 12.63
N GLU A 65 -8.89 -8.66 11.59
CA GLU A 65 -10.05 -7.74 11.56
C GLU A 65 -11.10 -8.09 12.61
N ASN A 66 -11.25 -9.38 12.92
CA ASN A 66 -12.25 -9.88 13.87
C ASN A 66 -11.71 -10.00 15.31
N ARG A 67 -10.50 -9.51 15.59
CA ARG A 67 -9.88 -9.60 16.92
C ARG A 67 -10.25 -8.41 17.79
N LEU A 68 -10.46 -8.71 19.07
CA LEU A 68 -10.60 -7.70 20.12
C LEU A 68 -9.31 -6.89 20.35
N LEU A 69 -8.16 -7.57 20.26
CA LEU A 69 -6.86 -6.95 20.50
C LEU A 69 -6.13 -6.74 19.16
N PRO A 70 -5.68 -5.50 18.87
CA PRO A 70 -4.96 -5.20 17.64
C PRO A 70 -3.70 -6.04 17.51
N ASN A 71 -3.47 -6.57 16.30
CA ASN A 71 -2.19 -7.20 15.96
C ASN A 71 -1.22 -6.14 15.45
N PHE A 72 -0.07 -5.99 16.12
CA PHE A 72 0.99 -5.04 15.74
C PHE A 72 1.49 -5.24 14.31
N TRP A 73 1.44 -6.46 13.79
CA TRP A 73 1.94 -6.82 12.45
C TRP A 73 0.88 -6.69 11.35
N GLN A 74 -0.33 -6.23 11.67
CA GLN A 74 -1.42 -6.13 10.69
C GLN A 74 -1.06 -5.21 9.52
N GLU A 75 -0.35 -4.11 9.76
CA GLU A 75 0.12 -3.21 8.70
C GLU A 75 1.08 -3.94 7.75
N TRP A 76 1.99 -4.76 8.29
CA TRP A 76 2.92 -5.54 7.49
C TRP A 76 2.20 -6.57 6.60
N TYR A 77 1.18 -7.27 7.13
CA TYR A 77 0.39 -8.21 6.33
C TYR A 77 -0.35 -7.53 5.18
N LEU A 78 -0.98 -6.37 5.45
CA LEU A 78 -1.68 -5.58 4.45
C LEU A 78 -0.71 -5.08 3.37
N TRP A 79 0.42 -4.50 3.77
CA TRP A 79 1.45 -4.03 2.85
C TRP A 79 2.00 -5.18 1.99
N ARG A 80 2.30 -6.33 2.60
CA ARG A 80 2.86 -7.46 1.86
C ARG A 80 1.87 -7.98 0.84
N LYS A 81 0.60 -8.10 1.21
CA LYS A 81 -0.45 -8.49 0.26
C LYS A 81 -0.57 -7.50 -0.89
N LEU A 82 -0.58 -6.19 -0.60
CA LEU A 82 -0.59 -5.14 -1.62
C LEU A 82 0.60 -5.26 -2.60
N SER A 83 1.78 -5.68 -2.11
CA SER A 83 2.96 -5.89 -2.97
C SER A 83 2.91 -7.16 -3.84
N ILE A 84 2.16 -8.18 -3.41
CA ILE A 84 2.07 -9.47 -4.12
C ILE A 84 1.03 -9.41 -5.24
N LEU A 85 -0.11 -8.74 -5.00
CA LEU A 85 -1.24 -8.72 -5.94
C LEU A 85 -0.89 -8.27 -7.38
N PRO A 86 -0.09 -7.21 -7.61
CA PRO A 86 0.32 -6.82 -8.96
C PRO A 86 1.12 -7.89 -9.70
N ILE A 87 1.92 -8.68 -8.96
CA ILE A 87 2.80 -9.71 -9.53
C ILE A 87 1.98 -10.89 -10.05
N LEU A 88 0.87 -11.22 -9.38
CA LEU A 88 0.02 -12.34 -9.76
C LEU A 88 -0.85 -12.06 -11.01
N GLN A 89 -0.91 -10.81 -11.50
CA GLN A 89 -1.59 -10.40 -12.74
C GLN A 89 -3.01 -10.99 -12.93
N GLN A 90 -3.80 -11.07 -11.86
CA GLN A 90 -5.16 -11.62 -11.92
C GLN A 90 -6.19 -10.52 -12.23
N PRO A 91 -7.05 -10.69 -13.25
CA PRO A 91 -7.96 -9.63 -13.74
C PRO A 91 -9.05 -9.19 -12.74
N ASP A 92 -9.32 -9.95 -11.69
CA ASP A 92 -10.39 -9.64 -10.71
C ASP A 92 -9.86 -9.09 -9.37
N ARG A 93 -8.57 -8.73 -9.29
CA ARG A 93 -7.93 -8.28 -8.03
C ARG A 93 -7.80 -6.77 -7.89
N HIS A 94 -8.18 -5.98 -8.91
CA HIS A 94 -8.09 -4.51 -8.83
C HIS A 94 -8.98 -3.91 -7.74
N GLN A 95 -10.20 -4.43 -7.56
CA GLN A 95 -11.07 -4.01 -6.45
C GLN A 95 -10.46 -4.31 -5.07
N GLU A 96 -9.80 -5.46 -4.96
CA GLU A 96 -9.10 -5.84 -3.73
C GLU A 96 -7.89 -4.93 -3.47
N MET A 97 -7.09 -4.64 -4.51
CA MET A 97 -5.97 -3.69 -4.41
C MET A 97 -6.44 -2.28 -4.04
N LEU A 98 -7.56 -1.83 -4.60
CA LEU A 98 -8.19 -0.54 -4.30
C LEU A 98 -8.59 -0.47 -2.83
N SER A 99 -9.31 -1.48 -2.33
CA SER A 99 -9.69 -1.60 -0.91
C SER A 99 -8.46 -1.62 0.01
N LEU A 100 -7.44 -2.41 -0.32
CA LEU A 100 -6.21 -2.51 0.47
C LEU A 100 -5.42 -1.20 0.50
N SER A 101 -5.33 -0.48 -0.62
CA SER A 101 -4.62 0.80 -0.72
C SER A 101 -5.28 1.85 0.16
N TYR A 102 -6.60 1.98 0.09
CA TYR A 102 -7.33 2.92 0.95
C TYR A 102 -7.19 2.59 2.43
N LYS A 103 -7.34 1.31 2.78
CA LYS A 103 -7.17 0.84 4.17
C LYS A 103 -5.77 1.10 4.73
N MET A 104 -4.72 0.96 3.89
CA MET A 104 -3.35 1.30 4.27
C MET A 104 -3.17 2.81 4.48
N TYR A 105 -3.82 3.63 3.67
CA TYR A 105 -3.85 5.08 3.88
C TYR A 105 -4.52 5.43 5.22
N GLU A 106 -5.71 4.90 5.51
CA GLU A 106 -6.41 5.18 6.78
C GLU A 106 -5.59 4.79 8.02
N LYS A 107 -4.81 3.71 7.92
CA LYS A 107 -3.98 3.23 9.03
C LYS A 107 -2.69 4.02 9.24
N THR A 108 -2.08 4.50 8.17
CA THR A 108 -0.72 5.04 8.21
C THR A 108 -0.65 6.53 7.94
N ASN A 109 -1.71 7.10 7.36
CA ASN A 109 -1.79 8.44 6.81
C ASN A 109 -0.66 8.75 5.78
N LYS A 110 -0.06 7.72 5.16
CA LYS A 110 1.01 7.91 4.17
C LYS A 110 0.40 8.21 2.80
N ASN A 111 0.78 9.35 2.22
CA ASN A 111 0.28 9.81 0.91
C ASN A 111 0.48 8.80 -0.22
N PHE A 112 1.56 8.00 -0.18
CA PHE A 112 1.83 6.95 -1.17
C PHE A 112 0.63 6.00 -1.39
N TYR A 113 -0.06 5.62 -0.31
CA TYR A 113 -1.22 4.71 -0.40
C TYR A 113 -2.47 5.41 -0.93
N LEU A 114 -2.69 6.69 -0.57
CA LEU A 114 -3.78 7.50 -1.09
C LEU A 114 -3.62 7.75 -2.60
N TRP A 115 -2.40 8.08 -3.01
CA TRP A 115 -2.02 8.24 -4.40
C TRP A 115 -2.26 6.95 -5.21
N THR A 116 -1.78 5.81 -4.71
CA THR A 116 -1.99 4.50 -5.35
C THR A 116 -3.49 4.20 -5.50
N TYR A 117 -4.28 4.53 -4.47
CA TYR A 117 -5.73 4.41 -4.52
C TYR A 117 -6.36 5.27 -5.63
N CYS A 118 -5.98 6.55 -5.77
CA CYS A 118 -6.50 7.40 -6.84
C CYS A 118 -6.16 6.87 -8.25
N LEU A 119 -4.95 6.33 -8.45
CA LEU A 119 -4.55 5.71 -9.72
C LEU A 119 -5.37 4.46 -10.05
N LEU A 120 -5.61 3.60 -9.05
CA LEU A 120 -6.40 2.38 -9.23
C LEU A 120 -7.87 2.71 -9.53
N LEU A 121 -8.43 3.72 -8.87
CA LEU A 121 -9.77 4.23 -9.19
C LEU A 121 -9.86 4.68 -10.64
N GLU A 122 -8.88 5.42 -11.15
CA GLU A 122 -8.88 5.86 -12.54
C GLU A 122 -8.75 4.69 -13.54
N ARG A 123 -8.09 3.59 -13.16
CA ARG A 123 -7.99 2.39 -14.00
C ARG A 123 -9.32 1.63 -14.07
N VAL A 124 -10.01 1.48 -12.95
CA VAL A 124 -11.21 0.63 -12.82
C VAL A 124 -12.49 1.41 -13.09
N GLU A 125 -12.51 2.70 -12.79
CA GLU A 125 -13.68 3.58 -12.85
C GLU A 125 -13.32 4.93 -13.52
N LYS A 126 -14.08 5.99 -13.22
CA LYS A 126 -13.81 7.34 -13.68
C LYS A 126 -12.85 8.04 -12.70
N ALA A 127 -11.96 8.89 -13.23
CA ALA A 127 -11.04 9.67 -12.40
C ALA A 127 -11.77 10.45 -11.28
N ASP A 128 -11.35 10.24 -10.03
CA ASP A 128 -11.84 10.97 -8.85
C ASP A 128 -10.94 12.20 -8.59
N LEU A 129 -11.44 13.37 -9.01
CA LEU A 129 -10.75 14.64 -8.83
C LEU A 129 -10.51 14.99 -7.36
N ASP A 130 -11.43 14.63 -6.46
CA ASP A 130 -11.31 14.95 -5.05
C ASP A 130 -10.27 14.07 -4.36
N CYS A 131 -10.13 12.81 -4.78
CA CYS A 131 -9.02 11.94 -4.39
C CYS A 131 -7.67 12.58 -4.73
N TYR A 132 -7.50 13.00 -6.00
CA TYR A 132 -6.26 13.62 -6.45
C TYR A 132 -5.96 14.94 -5.75
N ARG A 133 -6.99 15.78 -5.49
CA ARG A 133 -6.82 17.02 -4.72
C ARG A 133 -6.28 16.76 -3.32
N LYS A 134 -6.87 15.79 -2.60
CA LYS A 134 -6.40 15.40 -1.26
C LYS A 134 -4.95 14.91 -1.31
N SER A 135 -4.62 14.03 -2.25
CA SER A 135 -3.28 13.48 -2.38
C SER A 135 -2.23 14.55 -2.76
N LEU A 136 -2.60 15.49 -3.65
CA LEU A 136 -1.77 16.62 -4.04
C LEU A 136 -1.47 17.54 -2.86
N MET A 137 -2.47 17.85 -2.05
CA MET A 137 -2.30 18.66 -0.84
C MET A 137 -1.31 18.02 0.14
N GLU A 138 -1.39 16.70 0.35
CA GLU A 138 -0.44 15.99 1.22
C GLU A 138 0.98 15.94 0.61
N LEU A 139 1.10 15.84 -0.71
CA LEU A 139 2.40 15.85 -1.38
C LEU A 139 3.09 17.21 -1.31
N LYS A 140 2.34 18.31 -1.50
CA LYS A 140 2.83 19.70 -1.42
C LYS A 140 3.43 20.05 -0.05
N LYS A 141 3.14 19.27 1.01
CA LYS A 141 3.78 19.41 2.35
C LYS A 141 5.22 18.89 2.40
N GLN A 142 5.65 18.10 1.42
CA GLN A 142 6.98 17.48 1.41
C GLN A 142 8.00 18.43 0.76
N LYS A 143 9.26 18.35 1.21
CA LYS A 143 10.36 19.07 0.53
C LYS A 143 10.53 18.54 -0.89
N GLU A 144 10.83 19.45 -1.82
CA GLU A 144 11.11 19.13 -3.22
C GLU A 144 9.97 18.35 -3.90
N TYR A 145 8.72 18.56 -3.48
CA TYR A 145 7.56 17.84 -4.05
C TYR A 145 7.46 17.95 -5.57
N PHE A 146 7.90 19.08 -6.15
CA PHE A 146 7.85 19.35 -7.59
C PHE A 146 8.85 18.51 -8.40
N THR A 147 9.81 17.81 -7.78
CA THR A 147 10.72 16.89 -8.50
C THR A 147 10.15 15.48 -8.61
N ARG A 148 9.00 15.21 -7.98
CA ARG A 148 8.39 13.89 -7.90
C ARG A 148 7.42 13.67 -9.06
N ALA A 149 7.49 12.50 -9.71
CA ALA A 149 6.57 12.14 -10.80
C ALA A 149 5.09 12.14 -10.35
N GLU A 150 4.85 11.76 -9.09
CA GLU A 150 3.53 11.76 -8.46
C GLU A 150 2.89 13.15 -8.45
N TYR A 151 3.69 14.21 -8.20
CA TYR A 151 3.18 15.58 -8.19
C TYR A 151 2.61 15.96 -9.55
N TRP A 152 3.36 15.69 -10.62
CA TRP A 152 2.97 16.07 -11.97
C TRP A 152 1.70 15.35 -12.42
N LEU A 153 1.60 14.05 -12.16
CA LEU A 153 0.39 13.30 -12.45
C LEU A 153 -0.83 13.81 -11.66
N MET A 154 -0.69 14.07 -10.36
CA MET A 154 -1.81 14.62 -9.57
C MET A 154 -2.20 16.03 -10.03
N ALA A 155 -1.22 16.90 -10.27
CA ALA A 155 -1.44 18.28 -10.69
C ALA A 155 -2.16 18.35 -12.03
N THR A 156 -1.80 17.48 -12.97
CA THR A 156 -2.49 17.38 -14.27
C THR A 156 -3.89 16.79 -14.14
N ALA A 157 -4.10 15.86 -13.22
CA ALA A 157 -5.42 15.33 -12.93
C ALA A 157 -6.38 16.40 -12.43
N VAL A 158 -5.91 17.32 -11.59
CA VAL A 158 -6.75 18.37 -10.98
C VAL A 158 -6.71 19.71 -11.72
N ASN A 159 -5.93 19.80 -12.80
CA ASN A 159 -5.68 21.03 -13.56
C ASN A 159 -5.16 22.18 -12.65
N ASP A 160 -4.08 21.92 -11.92
CA ASP A 160 -3.49 22.85 -10.93
C ASP A 160 -2.77 24.03 -11.62
N VAL A 161 -3.00 25.26 -11.17
CA VAL A 161 -2.40 26.48 -11.75
C VAL A 161 -0.87 26.46 -11.69
N ASP A 162 -0.28 25.81 -10.68
CA ASP A 162 1.18 25.70 -10.56
C ASP A 162 1.79 24.89 -11.71
N LEU A 163 1.04 23.97 -12.33
CA LEU A 163 1.48 23.21 -13.50
C LEU A 163 1.71 24.13 -14.69
N GLU A 164 0.73 24.99 -15.00
CA GLU A 164 0.79 25.90 -16.15
C GLU A 164 1.92 26.93 -15.99
N LEU A 165 2.16 27.40 -14.77
CA LEU A 165 3.25 28.34 -14.46
C LEU A 165 4.64 27.70 -14.56
N ASN A 166 4.78 26.42 -14.20
CA ASN A 166 6.06 25.71 -14.21
C ASN A 166 6.33 24.91 -15.49
N LYS A 167 5.39 24.89 -16.45
CA LYS A 167 5.47 24.16 -17.72
C LYS A 167 6.70 24.49 -18.57
N SER A 168 7.19 25.73 -18.51
CA SER A 168 8.39 26.16 -19.23
C SER A 168 9.68 25.65 -18.57
N ARG A 169 9.73 25.62 -17.23
CA ARG A 169 10.85 25.09 -16.44
C ARG A 169 10.93 23.56 -16.50
N LEU A 170 9.79 22.91 -16.67
CA LEU A 170 9.64 21.48 -16.91
C LEU A 170 10.38 21.01 -18.16
N LEU A 171 10.32 21.80 -19.24
CA LEU A 171 10.89 21.48 -20.55
C LEU A 171 12.43 21.57 -20.60
N SER A 172 13.09 22.06 -19.54
CA SER A 172 14.53 22.27 -19.50
C SER A 172 15.31 21.33 -18.58
N GLU A 173 14.67 20.67 -17.61
CA GLU A 173 15.40 19.95 -16.54
C GLU A 173 15.06 18.46 -16.35
N GLN A 174 13.98 17.89 -16.92
CA GLN A 174 13.66 16.45 -16.75
C GLN A 174 12.67 15.88 -17.79
N ASN A 175 12.89 16.15 -19.08
CA ASN A 175 11.91 15.95 -20.15
C ASN A 175 11.37 14.52 -20.31
N ASN A 176 12.22 13.49 -20.32
CA ASN A 176 11.74 12.19 -20.80
C ASN A 176 10.70 11.53 -19.88
N LEU A 177 10.87 11.61 -18.55
CA LEU A 177 9.96 10.90 -17.63
C LEU A 177 8.62 11.63 -17.49
N ILE A 178 8.65 12.96 -17.36
CA ILE A 178 7.45 13.79 -17.19
C ILE A 178 6.66 13.80 -18.49
N GLU A 179 7.32 13.95 -19.64
CA GLU A 179 6.65 13.95 -20.95
C GLU A 179 6.01 12.58 -21.27
N LEU A 180 6.68 11.46 -20.97
CA LEU A 180 6.09 10.11 -21.09
C LEU A 180 4.86 9.92 -20.19
N VAL A 181 4.93 10.43 -18.96
CA VAL A 181 3.88 10.32 -17.94
C VAL A 181 2.68 11.21 -18.26
N LEU A 182 2.92 12.39 -18.84
CA LEU A 182 1.89 13.34 -19.29
C LEU A 182 1.20 12.90 -20.59
N GLN A 183 1.98 12.41 -21.56
CA GLN A 183 1.45 12.07 -22.89
C GLN A 183 0.59 10.81 -22.89
N ASP A 184 0.85 9.86 -21.98
CA ASP A 184 0.15 8.59 -22.03
C ASP A 184 -0.31 8.11 -20.65
N ARG A 185 -0.95 8.99 -19.87
CA ARG A 185 -1.52 8.67 -18.55
C ARG A 185 -2.25 7.31 -18.54
N LYS A 186 -2.98 6.95 -19.59
CA LYS A 186 -3.66 5.64 -19.70
C LYS A 186 -2.69 4.47 -19.93
N GLN A 187 -1.70 4.59 -20.80
CA GLN A 187 -0.70 3.54 -20.99
C GLN A 187 0.29 3.46 -19.82
N THR A 188 0.69 4.59 -19.23
CA THR A 188 1.46 4.64 -17.99
C THR A 188 0.72 3.92 -16.87
N LEU A 189 -0.59 4.16 -16.72
CA LEU A 189 -1.44 3.42 -15.77
C LEU A 189 -1.49 1.91 -16.09
N ARG A 190 -1.60 1.53 -17.37
CA ARG A 190 -1.54 0.12 -17.83
C ARG A 190 -0.15 -0.52 -17.61
N ASN A 191 0.92 0.25 -17.65
CA ASN A 191 2.29 -0.25 -17.47
C ASN A 191 2.69 -0.33 -15.99
N MET A 192 2.24 0.61 -15.15
CA MET A 192 2.51 0.62 -13.70
C MET A 192 1.72 -0.44 -12.95
N PHE A 193 0.55 -0.79 -13.48
CA PHE A 193 -0.27 -1.88 -13.03
C PHE A 193 -0.65 -2.69 -14.28
N PRO A 194 0.08 -3.76 -14.64
CA PRO A 194 -0.34 -4.66 -15.72
C PRO A 194 -1.68 -5.33 -15.42
#